data_AF-A0A133XG84-F1
#
_entry.id   AF-A0A133XG84-F1
#
_cell.length_a   1.000
_cell.length_b   1.000
_cell.length_c   1.000
_cell.angle_alpha   90.00
_cell.angle_beta   90.00
_cell.angle_gamma   90.00
#
_symmetry.space_group_name_H-M   'P 1'
#
loop_
_entity.id
_entity.type
_entity.pdbx_description
1 polymer ?
#
loop_
_entity_poly.entity_id
_entity_poly.type
_entity_poly.pdbx_seq_one_letter_code
_entity_poly.pdbx_strand_id
1 'polypeptide(L)' 'MGEEGKVILRVLVNPQGTADSVDIKTSSGSVRLDEAAQKTVRNWKFIPAKRGDTAVQSWVLVPIIFKLEQ' A
#
# COMPACT_ATOMS: atom_id res chain seq x y z
N MET A 1 -17.83 -11.47 14.49
CA MET A 1 -17.77 -10.00 14.40
C MET A 1 -16.95 -9.65 13.18
N GLY A 2 -17.47 -8.81 12.30
CA GLY A 2 -16.67 -8.28 11.19
C GLY A 2 -15.70 -7.21 11.68
N GLU A 3 -14.60 -7.01 10.96
CA GLU A 3 -13.66 -5.92 11.23
C GLU A 3 -13.70 -4.92 10.07
N GLU A 4 -13.77 -3.64 10.40
CA GLU A 4 -13.64 -2.51 9.49
C GLU A 4 -12.50 -1.61 9.93
N GLY A 5 -11.98 -0.79 9.03
CA GLY A 5 -10.88 0.10 9.36
C GLY A 5 -10.14 0.62 8.14
N LYS A 6 -9.22 1.54 8.39
CA LYS A 6 -8.41 2.17 7.34
C LYS A 6 -6.93 1.98 7.65
N VAL A 7 -6.21 1.37 6.72
CA VAL A 7 -4.74 1.25 6.76
C VAL A 7 -4.15 2.23 5.77
N ILE A 8 -3.13 2.98 6.17
CA ILE A 8 -2.32 3.77 5.24
C ILE A 8 -0.95 3.13 5.15
N LEU A 9 -0.61 2.66 3.94
CA LEU A 9 0.66 2.06 3.64
C LEU A 9 1.58 3.07 2.95
N ARG A 10 2.87 3.01 3.28
CA ARG A 10 3.94 3.71 2.57
C ARG A 10 4.67 2.67 1.72
N VAL A 11 4.64 2.85 0.41
CA VAL A 11 5.16 1.87 -0.56
C VAL A 11 6.33 2.47 -1.31
N LEU A 12 7.47 1.78 -1.32
CA LEU A 12 8.60 2.12 -2.17
C LEU A 12 8.38 1.46 -3.53
N VAL A 13 8.11 2.27 -4.55
CA VAL A 13 7.90 1.81 -5.91
C VAL A 13 9.19 1.98 -6.69
N ASN A 14 9.66 0.92 -7.31
CA ASN A 14 10.85 0.95 -8.16
C ASN A 14 10.52 1.38 -9.61
N PRO A 15 11.53 1.66 -10.45
CA PRO A 15 11.32 2.06 -11.84
C PRO A 15 10.56 1.02 -12.70
N GLN A 16 10.48 -0.24 -12.27
CA GLN A 16 9.74 -1.31 -12.93
C GLN A 16 8.26 -1.37 -12.49
N GLY A 17 7.85 -0.49 -11.57
CA GLY A 17 6.49 -0.42 -11.06
C GLY A 17 6.15 -1.51 -10.04
N THR A 18 7.14 -2.13 -9.41
CA THR A 18 6.90 -3.08 -8.31
C THR A 18 7.18 -2.45 -6.95
N ALA A 19 6.53 -2.98 -5.91
CA ALA A 19 6.76 -2.58 -4.54
C ALA A 19 8.03 -3.25 -3.99
N ASP A 20 9.09 -2.47 -3.79
CA ASP A 20 10.33 -2.92 -3.14
C ASP A 20 10.17 -2.97 -1.60
N SER A 21 9.32 -2.11 -1.04
CA SER A 21 9.06 -2.07 0.41
C SER A 21 7.63 -1.59 0.67
N VAL A 22 7.01 -2.14 1.71
CA VAL A 22 5.65 -1.81 2.13
C VAL A 22 5.62 -1.69 3.65
N ASP A 23 5.52 -0.45 4.13
CA ASP A 23 5.49 -0.11 5.56
C ASP A 23 4.10 0.39 5.96
N ILE A 24 3.70 0.13 7.20
CA ILE A 24 2.48 0.74 7.76
C ILE A 24 2.81 2.15 8.23
N LYS A 25 2.20 3.14 7.57
CA LYS A 25 2.24 4.54 8.03
C LYS A 25 1.16 4.81 9.08
N THR A 26 -0.01 4.20 8.92
CA THR A 26 -1.12 4.32 9.87
C THR A 26 -1.84 2.98 9.94
N SER A 27 -1.87 2.40 11.14
CA SER A 27 -2.58 1.16 11.43
C SER A 27 -4.10 1.37 11.43
N SER A 28 -4.85 0.34 11.06
CA SER A 28 -6.30 0.28 11.24
C SER A 28 -6.74 0.08 12.69
N GLY A 29 -5.81 -0.23 13.60
CA GLY A 29 -6.11 -0.70 14.96
C GLY A 29 -6.30 -2.23 15.05
N SER A 30 -6.29 -2.94 13.92
CA SER A 30 -6.32 -4.41 13.87
C SER A 30 -5.08 -4.95 13.15
N VAL A 31 -4.34 -5.82 13.84
CA VAL A 31 -3.18 -6.53 13.28
C VAL A 31 -3.59 -7.35 12.04
N ARG A 32 -4.78 -7.96 12.06
CA ARG A 32 -5.25 -8.80 10.95
C ARG A 32 -5.51 -7.98 9.69
N LEU A 33 -6.14 -6.81 9.83
CA LEU A 33 -6.40 -5.90 8.71
C LEU A 33 -5.10 -5.28 8.17
N ASP A 34 -4.18 -4.92 9.07
CA ASP A 34 -2.87 -4.38 8.72
C ASP A 34 -2.03 -5.37 7.90
N GLU A 35 -1.94 -6.63 8.34
CA GLU A 35 -1.24 -7.69 7.60
C GLU A 35 -1.90 -7.98 6.25
N ALA A 36 -3.24 -8.01 6.20
CA ALA A 36 -3.99 -8.21 4.97
C ALA A 36 -3.75 -7.07 3.96
N ALA A 37 -3.69 -5.83 4.43
CA ALA A 37 -3.37 -4.68 3.60
C ALA A 37 -1.94 -4.78 3.04
N GLN A 38 -0.95 -5.08 3.89
CA GLN A 38 0.43 -5.24 3.44
C GLN A 38 0.59 -6.35 2.40
N LYS A 39 0.01 -7.53 2.64
CA LYS A 39 0.07 -8.67 1.71
C LYS A 39 -0.56 -8.35 0.35
N THR A 40 -1.69 -7.65 0.35
CA THR A 40 -2.36 -7.24 -0.89
C THR A 40 -1.49 -6.29 -1.71
N VAL A 41 -0.97 -5.23 -1.07
CA VAL A 41 -0.22 -4.17 -1.74
C VAL A 41 1.13 -4.63 -2.28
N ARG A 42 1.78 -5.62 -1.64
CA ARG A 42 3.03 -6.21 -2.15
C ARG A 42 2.92 -6.80 -3.56
N ASN A 43 1.72 -7.23 -3.97
CA ASN A 43 1.49 -7.87 -5.26
C ASN A 43 0.98 -6.90 -6.35
N TRP A 44 0.76 -5.63 -6.00
CA TRP A 44 0.28 -4.64 -6.96
C TRP A 44 1.36 -4.18 -7.93
N LYS A 45 0.92 -3.79 -9.13
CA LYS A 45 1.73 -3.06 -10.09
C LYS A 45 1.39 -1.58 -9.98
N PHE A 46 2.43 -0.76 -9.82
CA PHE A 46 2.35 0.68 -9.67
C PHE A 46 2.87 1.35 -10.93
N ILE A 47 2.40 2.58 -11.17
CA ILE A 47 3.04 3.46 -12.14
C ILE A 47 4.17 4.18 -11.39
N PRO A 48 5.45 3.97 -11.77
CA PRO A 48 6.56 4.63 -11.10
C PRO A 48 6.52 6.14 -11.33
N ALA A 49 7.02 6.90 -10.37
CA ALA A 49 7.28 8.31 -10.59
C ALA A 49 8.31 8.48 -11.72
N LYS A 50 8.21 9.59 -12.45
CA LYS A 50 9.17 9.95 -13.50
C LYS A 50 9.87 11.25 -13.18
N ARG A 51 11.15 11.33 -13.51
CA ARG A 51 11.93 12.57 -13.57
C ARG A 51 12.25 12.82 -15.04
N GLY A 52 11.51 13.73 -15.67
CA GLY A 52 11.48 13.80 -17.13
C GLY A 52 10.92 12.50 -17.71
N ASP A 53 11.64 11.89 -18.65
CA ASP A 53 11.25 10.61 -19.27
C ASP A 53 11.75 9.37 -18.49
N THR A 54 12.60 9.55 -17.48
CA THR A 54 13.19 8.45 -16.72
C THR A 54 12.33 8.06 -15.53
N ALA A 55 11.94 6.78 -15.44
CA ALA A 55 11.29 6.22 -14.26
C ALA A 55 12.26 6.17 -13.07
N VAL A 56 11.83 6.63 -11.92
CA VAL A 56 12.65 6.74 -10.70
C VAL A 56 11.97 6.06 -9.52
N GLN A 57 12.78 5.52 -8.62
CA GLN A 57 12.29 4.96 -7.37
C GLN A 57 11.66 6.08 -6.52
N SER A 58 10.49 5.81 -5.95
CA SER A 58 9.74 6.82 -5.18
C SER A 58 8.83 6.21 -4.12
N TRP A 59 8.55 6.98 -3.08
CA TRP A 59 7.59 6.60 -2.04
C TRP A 59 6.20 7.09 -2.39
N VAL A 60 5.20 6.22 -2.29
CA VAL A 60 3.77 6.55 -2.46
C VAL A 60 2.96 6.15 -1.23
N LEU A 61 1.84 6.82 -1.01
CA LEU A 61 0.89 6.48 0.05
C LEU A 61 -0.32 5.77 -0.53
N VAL A 62 -0.64 4.59 0.01
CA VAL A 62 -1.75 3.74 -0.44
C VAL A 62 -2.74 3.58 0.70
N PRO A 63 -3.94 4.18 0.62
CA PRO A 63 -5.01 3.93 1.58
C PRO A 63 -5.78 2.66 1.22
N ILE A 64 -5.91 1.73 2.16
CA ILE A 64 -6.79 0.56 2.09
C ILE A 64 -7.93 0.74 3.09
N ILE A 65 -9.17 0.60 2.65
CA ILE A 65 -10.37 0.77 3.47
C ILE A 65 -11.11 -0.57 3.51
N PHE A 66 -11.18 -1.16 4.69
CA PHE A 66 -12.02 -2.32 4.97
C PHE A 66 -13.37 -1.84 5.45
N LYS A 67 -14.44 -2.35 4.82
CA LYS A 67 -15.83 -2.06 5.18
C LYS A 67 -16.58 -3.37 5.34
N LEU A 68 -17.54 -3.41 6.25
CA LEU A 68 -18.50 -4.51 6.33
C LEU A 68 -19.56 -4.32 5.26
N GLU A 69 -19.78 -5.37 4.48
CA GLU A 69 -20.96 -5.45 3.62
C GLU A 69 -22.16 -5.73 4.51
N GLN A 70 -23.18 -4.86 4.42
CA GLN A 70 -24.44 -4.99 5.14
C GLN A 70 -25.45 -5.81 4.33
#